data_AF-A0A2M7XCZ9-F1
#
_entry.id   AF-A0A2M7XCZ9-F1
#
_cell.length_a   1.000
_cell.length_b   1.000
_cell.length_c   1.000
_cell.angle_alpha   90.00
_cell.angle_beta   90.00
_cell.angle_gamma   90.00
#
_symmetry.space_group_name_H-M   'P 1'
#
loop_
_entity.id
_entity.type
_entity.pdbx_description
1 polymer ?
#
loop_
_entity_poly.entity_id
_entity_poly.type
_entity_poly.pdbx_seq_one_letter_code
_entity_poly.pdbx_strand_id
1 'polypeptide(L)'
;MEGKKDFSRREFLRAGGLFAAGVVSGALGKEVVDRASDIAQDDGQEAEDSEIMETFEHETPTEHAFFDTNPDFLRPVTPARGEWTKEQRAQREEELGEGVRIFRDVGVTFYYVQPGDTILGIREKLSRYPEFDYLADQHNRLNAFNIPEKRLRVETWIPIPIDQKDRHLTQEQFIGYANEAIDAMSKDAQYGQEVERILKRVNKRDLVVTMMALAKQEGGGLPLGQYALHRYEPHQNAFSYSYFHVLMKGAGLEARRALNLTEGQVYHPFNAVKLFLAFLVEKTAERKEHAERFFPILEHKEAFAVFYNGAHWKEINPDYVDDLERYYREMEANVSQDGRQILVSKEEGER
;
A
#
# COMPACT_ATOMS: atom_id res chain seq x y z
N MET A 1 -27.74 28.44 -15.86
CA MET A 1 -26.84 28.91 -14.79
C MET A 1 -26.12 27.69 -14.27
N GLU A 2 -24.87 27.56 -14.69
CA GLU A 2 -23.97 26.44 -14.41
C GLU A 2 -23.47 26.54 -12.97
N GLY A 3 -23.76 25.53 -12.16
CA GLY A 3 -23.06 25.30 -10.90
C GLY A 3 -21.80 24.50 -11.17
N LYS A 4 -20.70 25.17 -11.53
CA LYS A 4 -19.37 24.56 -11.46
C LYS A 4 -19.10 24.21 -10.00
N LYS A 5 -19.05 22.92 -9.68
CA LYS A 5 -18.48 22.46 -8.41
C LYS A 5 -17.00 22.83 -8.43
N ASP A 6 -16.63 23.80 -7.60
CA ASP A 6 -15.24 24.11 -7.30
C ASP A 6 -14.58 22.87 -6.69
N PHE A 7 -13.86 22.15 -7.54
CA PHE A 7 -12.90 21.14 -7.12
C PHE A 7 -11.79 21.88 -6.38
N SER A 8 -11.79 21.76 -5.05
CA SER A 8 -10.89 22.51 -4.17
C SER A 8 -9.43 22.22 -4.52
N ARG A 9 -8.65 23.27 -4.79
CA ARG A 9 -7.17 23.24 -4.93
C ARG A 9 -6.43 22.49 -3.81
N ARG A 10 -7.09 22.13 -2.70
CA ARG A 10 -6.51 21.37 -1.59
C ARG A 10 -6.31 19.88 -1.87
N GLU A 11 -7.16 19.22 -2.65
CA GLU A 11 -6.95 17.80 -3.00
C GLU A 11 -5.79 17.64 -4.00
N PHE A 12 -5.61 18.63 -4.88
CA PHE A 12 -4.54 18.68 -5.87
C PHE A 12 -3.13 18.84 -5.26
N LEU A 13 -3.02 19.51 -4.11
CA LEU A 13 -1.76 19.63 -3.35
C LEU A 13 -1.48 18.40 -2.46
N ARG A 14 -2.47 17.54 -2.18
CA ARG A 14 -2.32 16.42 -1.23
C ARG A 14 -1.97 15.08 -1.88
N ALA A 15 -2.42 14.84 -3.11
CA ALA A 15 -2.02 13.65 -3.86
C ALA A 15 -0.73 13.85 -4.67
N GLY A 16 -0.34 15.11 -4.94
CA GLY A 16 0.82 15.47 -5.78
C GLY A 16 1.78 16.50 -5.18
N GLY A 17 1.67 16.83 -3.90
CA GLY A 17 2.50 17.84 -3.24
C GLY A 17 3.77 17.25 -2.66
N LEU A 18 4.85 17.23 -3.46
CA LEU A 18 6.19 17.68 -3.05
C LEU A 18 7.15 17.57 -4.23
N PHE A 19 7.10 18.58 -5.10
CA PHE A 19 8.30 19.05 -5.74
C PHE A 19 8.60 20.46 -5.24
N ALA A 20 9.85 20.62 -4.79
CA ALA A 20 10.51 21.85 -4.39
C ALA A 20 10.32 22.31 -2.93
N ALA A 21 11.14 21.74 -2.04
CA ALA A 21 11.89 22.53 -1.07
C ALA A 21 13.24 21.85 -0.82
N GLY A 22 14.33 22.48 -1.29
CA GLY A 22 15.68 22.12 -0.87
C GLY A 22 16.13 23.11 0.19
N VAL A 23 16.66 22.63 1.31
CA VAL A 23 17.62 23.38 2.15
C VAL A 23 18.57 22.39 2.83
N VAL A 24 19.82 22.82 2.87
CA VAL A 24 21.05 22.25 3.42
C VAL A 24 21.00 22.11 4.93
N SER A 25 21.56 21.02 5.48
CA SER A 25 22.54 20.97 6.60
C SER A 25 22.60 19.53 7.15
N GLY A 26 23.74 18.95 7.50
CA GLY A 26 24.88 19.56 8.21
C GLY A 26 24.81 19.13 9.67
N ALA A 27 25.90 18.54 10.17
CA ALA A 27 26.05 17.83 11.43
C ALA A 27 25.68 18.59 12.73
N LEU A 28 25.73 17.84 13.84
CA LEU A 28 25.60 18.21 15.29
C LEU A 28 24.19 17.90 15.83
N GLY A 29 23.97 17.32 17.01
CA GLY A 29 24.80 17.02 18.17
C GLY A 29 23.87 16.55 19.31
N LYS A 30 24.46 15.98 20.36
CA LYS A 30 23.88 15.25 21.50
C LYS A 30 22.88 16.00 22.42
N GLU A 31 22.10 15.15 23.12
CA GLU A 31 21.64 15.18 24.54
C GLU A 31 20.71 16.30 25.03
N VAL A 32 19.49 15.91 25.48
CA VAL A 32 18.79 16.32 26.73
C VAL A 32 17.76 15.19 27.03
N VAL A 33 17.99 14.24 27.95
CA VAL A 33 17.83 14.20 29.43
C VAL A 33 16.37 14.06 29.94
N ASP A 34 16.23 13.06 30.83
CA ASP A 34 15.11 12.51 31.59
C ASP A 34 14.21 13.48 32.38
N ARG A 35 12.92 13.13 32.50
CA ARG A 35 12.22 12.72 33.76
C ARG A 35 10.71 12.92 33.66
N ALA A 36 9.95 11.86 33.94
CA ALA A 36 8.76 11.93 34.79
C ALA A 36 8.50 10.55 35.40
N SER A 37 8.54 10.52 36.73
CA SER A 37 8.41 9.37 37.62
C SER A 37 6.96 9.14 38.05
N ASP A 38 6.62 7.86 38.23
CA ASP A 38 5.80 7.22 39.26
C ASP A 38 4.74 8.03 40.04
N ILE A 39 3.50 7.50 40.08
CA ILE A 39 2.87 6.78 41.22
C ILE A 39 1.35 6.75 40.97
N ALA A 40 0.75 5.55 40.92
CA ALA A 40 -0.34 5.13 41.81
C ALA A 40 -0.92 3.76 41.38
N GLN A 41 -0.79 2.78 42.28
CA GLN A 41 -1.64 1.60 42.37
C GLN A 41 -3.03 2.04 42.86
N ASP A 42 -4.12 1.43 42.36
CA ASP A 42 -5.04 0.63 43.20
C ASP A 42 -6.15 -0.06 42.40
N ASP A 43 -6.36 -1.32 42.76
CA ASP A 43 -7.57 -2.15 42.78
C ASP A 43 -8.58 -2.22 41.60
N GLY A 44 -8.58 -3.39 40.95
CA GLY A 44 -9.65 -4.39 41.17
C GLY A 44 -10.91 -4.29 40.30
N GLN A 45 -10.96 -5.11 39.25
CA GLN A 45 -12.13 -5.97 38.96
C GLN A 45 -11.79 -6.98 37.85
N GLU A 46 -11.84 -8.26 38.20
CA GLU A 46 -11.89 -9.38 37.27
C GLU A 46 -13.20 -9.29 36.49
N ALA A 47 -13.11 -9.01 35.19
CA ALA A 47 -14.17 -9.28 34.23
C ALA A 47 -13.80 -10.57 33.50
N GLU A 48 -14.56 -11.63 33.76
CA GLU A 48 -14.61 -12.81 32.91
C GLU A 48 -15.19 -12.40 31.55
N ASP A 49 -14.31 -12.02 30.63
CA ASP A 49 -14.68 -11.85 29.23
C ASP A 49 -14.80 -13.24 28.59
N SER A 50 -16.05 -13.69 28.48
CA SER A 50 -16.42 -14.80 27.61
C SER A 50 -16.06 -14.47 26.16
N GLU A 51 -15.08 -15.18 25.60
CA GLU A 51 -14.76 -15.19 24.18
C GLU A 51 -16.00 -15.57 23.36
N ILE A 52 -16.74 -14.57 22.87
CA ILE A 52 -17.62 -14.74 21.73
C ILE A 52 -16.73 -14.55 20.50
N MET A 53 -16.17 -15.65 19.99
CA MET A 53 -15.64 -15.68 18.63
C MET A 53 -16.81 -15.54 17.66
N GLU A 54 -17.19 -14.30 17.34
CA GLU A 54 -18.07 -14.02 16.22
C GLU A 54 -17.32 -14.39 14.93
N THR A 55 -17.70 -15.53 14.36
CA THR A 55 -17.27 -15.93 13.03
C THR A 55 -18.06 -15.10 12.03
N PHE A 56 -17.44 -14.02 11.54
CA PHE A 56 -17.97 -13.23 10.44
C PHE A 56 -17.92 -14.07 9.16
N GLU A 57 -19.01 -14.76 8.83
CA GLU A 57 -19.24 -15.30 7.49
C GLU A 57 -19.48 -14.11 6.55
N HIS A 58 -18.41 -13.56 5.99
CA HIS A 58 -18.50 -12.61 4.88
C HIS A 58 -18.93 -13.38 3.63
N GLU A 59 -20.01 -12.94 2.98
CA GLU A 59 -20.28 -13.29 1.59
C GLU A 59 -19.02 -12.98 0.77
N THR A 60 -18.59 -13.94 -0.05
CA THR A 60 -17.36 -13.84 -0.84
C THR A 60 -17.36 -12.52 -1.62
N PRO A 61 -16.31 -11.70 -1.52
CA PRO A 61 -16.24 -10.45 -2.26
C PRO A 61 -16.41 -10.74 -3.74
N THR A 62 -17.16 -9.89 -4.44
CA THR A 62 -17.30 -9.97 -5.90
C THR A 62 -15.92 -10.01 -6.54
N GLU A 63 -15.59 -11.12 -7.22
CA GLU A 63 -14.29 -11.37 -7.84
C GLU A 63 -13.80 -10.15 -8.65
N HIS A 64 -12.56 -9.73 -8.44
CA HIS A 64 -11.93 -8.68 -9.22
C HIS A 64 -11.30 -9.27 -10.49
N ALA A 65 -11.90 -8.99 -11.65
CA ALA A 65 -11.54 -9.61 -12.93
C ALA A 65 -10.05 -9.51 -13.31
N PHE A 66 -9.32 -8.47 -12.89
CA PHE A 66 -7.88 -8.38 -13.17
C PHE A 66 -7.01 -9.22 -12.22
N PHE A 67 -7.40 -9.31 -10.94
CA PHE A 67 -6.57 -9.95 -9.91
C PHE A 67 -6.88 -11.45 -9.80
N ASP A 68 -8.16 -11.80 -9.74
CA ASP A 68 -8.59 -13.16 -9.41
C ASP A 68 -8.50 -14.13 -10.59
N THR A 69 -8.52 -13.63 -11.83
CA THR A 69 -8.39 -14.49 -13.02
C THR A 69 -6.94 -14.80 -13.38
N ASN A 70 -5.96 -14.15 -12.72
CA ASN A 70 -4.55 -14.35 -13.00
C ASN A 70 -3.86 -15.12 -11.85
N PRO A 71 -3.72 -16.45 -11.97
CA PRO A 71 -3.15 -17.28 -10.91
C PRO A 71 -1.66 -16.98 -10.64
N ASP A 72 -0.97 -16.30 -11.57
CA ASP A 72 0.45 -15.97 -11.38
C ASP A 72 0.67 -14.97 -10.22
N PHE A 73 -0.36 -14.25 -9.75
CA PHE A 73 -0.26 -13.41 -8.56
C PHE A 73 0.07 -14.19 -7.29
N LEU A 74 -0.43 -15.42 -7.18
CA LEU A 74 -0.26 -16.27 -6.00
C LEU A 74 0.73 -17.41 -6.23
N ARG A 75 1.22 -17.56 -7.46
CA ARG A 75 2.18 -18.60 -7.83
C ARG A 75 3.57 -18.28 -7.29
N PRO A 76 4.19 -19.16 -6.49
CA PRO A 76 5.56 -18.94 -6.03
C PRO A 76 6.54 -18.82 -7.20
N VAL A 77 7.44 -17.85 -7.12
CA VAL A 77 8.54 -17.72 -8.09
C VAL A 77 9.74 -18.51 -7.61
N THR A 78 10.39 -19.20 -8.55
CA THR A 78 11.63 -19.94 -8.32
C THR A 78 12.72 -19.41 -9.25
N PRO A 79 13.93 -19.10 -8.74
CA PRO A 79 14.44 -19.37 -7.39
C PRO A 79 13.79 -18.49 -6.31
N ALA A 80 13.91 -18.94 -5.07
CA ALA A 80 13.38 -18.24 -3.90
C ALA A 80 13.94 -16.80 -3.81
N ARG A 81 13.16 -15.92 -3.19
CA ARG A 81 13.34 -14.47 -3.01
C ARG A 81 12.64 -13.55 -4.02
N GLY A 82 11.71 -14.06 -4.81
CA GLY A 82 10.86 -13.24 -5.68
C GLY A 82 11.65 -12.56 -6.80
N GLU A 83 12.69 -13.22 -7.29
CA GLU A 83 13.55 -12.74 -8.37
C GLU A 83 13.50 -13.75 -9.52
N TRP A 84 13.21 -13.28 -10.72
CA TRP A 84 13.27 -14.10 -11.93
C TRP A 84 14.71 -14.47 -12.26
N THR A 85 14.96 -15.72 -12.70
CA THR A 85 16.26 -16.05 -13.31
C THR A 85 16.46 -15.23 -14.58
N LYS A 86 17.70 -15.18 -15.08
CA LYS A 86 18.00 -14.53 -16.36
C LYS A 86 17.19 -15.14 -17.51
N GLU A 87 17.02 -16.45 -17.51
CA GLU A 87 16.28 -17.20 -18.53
C GLU A 87 14.78 -16.90 -18.45
N GLN A 88 14.21 -16.91 -17.25
CA GLN A 88 12.80 -16.55 -17.04
C GLN A 88 12.53 -15.09 -17.39
N ARG A 89 13.45 -14.19 -17.02
CA ARG A 89 13.35 -12.78 -17.38
C ARG A 89 13.39 -12.61 -18.89
N ALA A 90 14.33 -13.26 -19.58
CA ALA A 90 14.43 -13.20 -21.04
C ALA A 90 13.17 -13.71 -21.76
N GLN A 91 12.48 -14.72 -21.21
CA GLN A 91 11.21 -15.23 -21.75
C GLN A 91 10.03 -14.26 -21.57
N ARG A 92 10.15 -13.32 -20.63
CA ARG A 92 9.14 -12.30 -20.30
C ARG A 92 9.47 -10.92 -20.88
N GLU A 93 10.68 -10.77 -21.42
CA GLU A 93 11.09 -9.59 -22.16
C GLU A 93 10.60 -9.69 -23.61
N GLU A 94 10.01 -8.62 -24.10
CA GLU A 94 9.43 -8.53 -25.43
C GLU A 94 9.90 -7.24 -26.10
N GLU A 95 10.21 -7.31 -27.39
CA GLU A 95 10.40 -6.13 -28.24
C GLU A 95 9.14 -5.93 -29.08
N LEU A 96 8.44 -4.85 -28.82
CA LEU A 96 7.34 -4.37 -29.64
C LEU A 96 7.89 -3.59 -30.85
N GLY A 97 7.01 -3.10 -31.72
CA GLY A 97 7.41 -2.23 -32.84
C GLY A 97 8.21 -0.99 -32.40
N GLU A 98 8.82 -0.28 -33.37
CA GLU A 98 9.54 0.98 -33.10
C GLU A 98 10.64 0.90 -32.02
N GLY A 99 11.15 -0.31 -31.75
CA GLY A 99 12.22 -0.56 -30.78
C GLY A 99 11.77 -0.52 -29.32
N VAL A 100 10.46 -0.45 -29.03
CA VAL A 100 9.94 -0.46 -27.66
C VAL A 100 10.22 -1.81 -27.00
N ARG A 101 10.94 -1.80 -25.87
CA ARG A 101 11.25 -3.01 -25.09
C ARG A 101 10.47 -2.99 -23.79
N ILE A 102 9.76 -4.08 -23.52
CA ILE A 102 8.97 -4.27 -22.31
C ILE A 102 9.37 -5.55 -21.57
N PHE A 103 9.05 -5.59 -20.28
CA PHE A 103 9.19 -6.77 -19.43
C PHE A 103 7.88 -6.99 -18.67
N ARG A 104 7.26 -8.16 -18.86
CA ARG A 104 5.96 -8.50 -18.25
C ARG A 104 6.15 -9.29 -16.95
N ASP A 105 5.90 -8.62 -15.82
CA ASP A 105 5.96 -9.22 -14.49
C ASP A 105 4.55 -9.32 -13.89
N VAL A 106 3.88 -10.45 -14.14
CA VAL A 106 2.56 -10.78 -13.58
C VAL A 106 1.55 -9.63 -13.72
N GLY A 107 1.39 -8.80 -12.68
CA GLY A 107 0.43 -7.69 -12.61
C GLY A 107 0.95 -6.33 -13.08
N VAL A 108 2.22 -6.21 -13.46
CA VAL A 108 2.80 -4.96 -13.94
C VAL A 108 3.70 -5.21 -15.15
N THR A 109 3.68 -4.26 -16.09
CA THR A 109 4.62 -4.24 -17.21
C THR A 109 5.63 -3.12 -16.99
N PHE A 110 6.89 -3.40 -17.31
CA PHE A 110 7.96 -2.41 -17.25
C PHE A 110 8.39 -2.01 -18.65
N TYR A 111 8.70 -0.74 -18.83
CA TYR A 111 9.30 -0.18 -20.03
C TYR A 111 10.81 -0.01 -19.84
N TYR A 112 11.61 -0.37 -20.84
CA TYR A 112 13.05 -0.14 -20.85
C TYR A 112 13.39 1.22 -21.44
N VAL A 113 13.97 2.10 -20.62
CA VAL A 113 14.28 3.47 -21.00
C VAL A 113 15.41 3.53 -22.02
N GLN A 114 15.15 4.18 -23.15
CA GLN A 114 16.04 4.29 -24.29
C GLN A 114 16.72 5.67 -24.36
N PRO A 115 17.85 5.80 -25.09
CA PRO A 115 18.46 7.10 -25.33
C PRO A 115 17.48 8.10 -25.96
N GLY A 116 17.38 9.29 -25.36
CA GLY A 116 16.50 10.36 -25.84
C GLY A 116 15.05 10.27 -25.38
N ASP A 117 14.69 9.27 -24.58
CA ASP A 117 13.34 9.17 -24.02
C ASP A 117 13.04 10.33 -23.05
N THR A 118 11.79 10.78 -23.13
CA THR A 118 11.12 11.69 -22.18
C THR A 118 9.88 10.97 -21.65
N ILE A 119 9.34 11.38 -20.51
CA ILE A 119 8.11 10.74 -20.00
C ILE A 119 6.94 10.92 -20.98
N LEU A 120 6.83 12.11 -21.58
CA LEU A 120 5.84 12.37 -22.61
C LEU A 120 6.04 11.47 -23.83
N GLY A 121 7.28 11.35 -24.31
CA GLY A 121 7.61 10.52 -25.47
C GLY A 121 7.37 9.03 -25.23
N ILE A 122 7.71 8.51 -24.04
CA ILE A 122 7.42 7.12 -23.66
C ILE A 122 5.91 6.87 -23.70
N ARG A 123 5.11 7.77 -23.10
CA ARG A 123 3.65 7.68 -23.09
C ARG A 123 3.07 7.67 -24.51
N GLU A 124 3.50 8.60 -25.37
CA GLU A 124 3.03 8.71 -26.76
C GLU A 124 3.43 7.52 -27.65
N LYS A 125 4.58 6.89 -27.38
CA LYS A 125 4.98 5.65 -28.05
C LYS A 125 4.08 4.49 -27.60
N LEU A 126 3.94 4.31 -26.29
CA LEU A 126 3.16 3.20 -25.73
C LEU A 126 1.68 3.30 -26.08
N SER A 127 1.08 4.50 -26.13
CA SER A 127 -0.33 4.67 -26.47
C SER A 127 -0.70 4.27 -27.91
N ARG A 128 0.28 3.91 -28.75
CA ARG A 128 0.04 3.37 -30.10
C ARG A 128 -0.29 1.87 -30.10
N TYR A 129 0.00 1.18 -28.99
CA TYR A 129 -0.31 -0.25 -28.84
C TYR A 129 -1.68 -0.39 -28.17
N PRO A 130 -2.57 -1.26 -28.69
CA PRO A 130 -3.91 -1.44 -28.13
C PRO A 130 -3.93 -1.76 -26.63
N GLU A 131 -2.92 -2.47 -26.11
CA GLU A 131 -2.85 -2.82 -24.70
C GLU A 131 -2.45 -1.67 -23.76
N PHE A 132 -1.98 -0.54 -24.30
CA PHE A 132 -1.54 0.64 -23.55
C PHE A 132 -2.23 1.93 -24.03
N ASP A 133 -3.31 1.81 -24.80
CA ASP A 133 -4.03 2.95 -25.39
C ASP A 133 -4.55 3.93 -24.33
N TYR A 134 -4.94 3.40 -23.15
CA TYR A 134 -5.38 4.16 -21.97
C TYR A 134 -4.35 5.18 -21.47
N LEU A 135 -3.07 5.05 -21.85
CA LEU A 135 -2.03 6.02 -21.52
C LEU A 135 -2.21 7.35 -22.26
N ALA A 136 -2.96 7.39 -23.37
CA ALA A 136 -3.21 8.61 -24.14
C ALA A 136 -3.91 9.69 -23.30
N ASP A 137 -4.84 9.28 -22.44
CA ASP A 137 -5.70 10.17 -21.66
C ASP A 137 -5.13 10.52 -20.28
N GLN A 138 -3.94 10.02 -19.94
CA GLN A 138 -3.26 10.28 -18.66
C GLN A 138 -2.58 11.65 -18.65
N HIS A 139 -3.38 12.71 -18.61
CA HIS A 139 -2.91 14.09 -18.47
C HIS A 139 -2.65 14.49 -17.01
N ASN A 140 -3.30 13.78 -16.06
CA ASN A 140 -3.05 13.97 -14.64
C ASN A 140 -1.79 13.21 -14.21
N ARG A 141 -0.82 13.92 -13.64
CA ARG A 141 0.45 13.34 -13.14
C ARG A 141 0.25 12.21 -12.13
N LEU A 142 -0.86 12.22 -11.40
CA LEU A 142 -1.20 11.22 -10.38
C LEU A 142 -1.51 9.84 -10.96
N ASN A 143 -1.94 9.79 -12.22
CA ASN A 143 -2.31 8.56 -12.91
C ASN A 143 -1.27 8.16 -13.96
N ALA A 144 -0.23 8.96 -14.16
CA ALA A 144 0.79 8.79 -15.19
C ALA A 144 2.07 8.15 -14.61
N PHE A 145 3.11 8.06 -15.44
CA PHE A 145 4.44 7.65 -14.99
C PHE A 145 4.90 8.52 -13.82
N ASN A 146 4.88 7.96 -12.62
CA ASN A 146 5.11 8.68 -11.38
C ASN A 146 6.62 8.74 -11.07
N ILE A 147 7.38 9.27 -12.02
CA ILE A 147 8.82 9.50 -11.93
C ILE A 147 9.17 10.87 -12.53
N PRO A 148 9.88 11.75 -11.80
CA PRO A 148 10.37 12.99 -12.38
C PRO A 148 11.35 12.76 -13.53
N GLU A 149 11.22 13.55 -14.58
CA GLU A 149 12.04 13.46 -15.81
C GLU A 149 13.55 13.50 -15.54
N LYS A 150 14.01 14.34 -14.62
CA LYS A 150 15.42 14.40 -14.19
C LYS A 150 15.95 13.11 -13.52
N ARG A 151 15.08 12.16 -13.19
CA ARG A 151 15.41 10.86 -12.60
C ARG A 151 15.20 9.71 -13.59
N LEU A 152 14.66 9.98 -14.78
CA LEU A 152 14.58 9.01 -15.85
C LEU A 152 16.00 8.69 -16.34
N ARG A 153 16.42 7.44 -16.16
CA ARG A 153 17.77 6.98 -16.52
C ARG A 153 17.69 6.04 -17.70
N VAL A 154 18.51 6.29 -18.70
CA VAL A 154 18.72 5.38 -19.83
C VAL A 154 19.17 4.01 -19.29
N GLU A 155 18.75 2.94 -19.97
CA GLU A 155 19.02 1.55 -19.61
C GLU A 155 18.46 1.10 -18.25
N THR A 156 17.33 1.69 -17.83
CA THR A 156 16.61 1.25 -16.64
C THR A 156 15.19 0.82 -16.96
N TRP A 157 14.66 -0.08 -16.15
CA TRP A 157 13.26 -0.52 -16.24
C TRP A 157 12.41 0.39 -15.34
N ILE A 158 11.35 0.95 -15.90
CA ILE A 158 10.37 1.74 -15.15
C ILE A 158 8.98 1.10 -15.26
N PRO A 159 8.17 1.08 -14.19
CA PRO A 159 6.83 0.52 -14.25
C PRO A 159 5.94 1.38 -15.15
N ILE A 160 5.17 0.73 -16.02
CA ILE A 160 4.10 1.36 -16.78
C ILE A 160 2.88 1.48 -15.84
N PRO A 161 2.23 2.65 -15.73
CA PRO A 161 1.00 2.81 -14.97
C PRO A 161 -0.04 1.80 -15.43
N ILE A 162 -0.67 1.10 -14.49
CA ILE A 162 -1.79 0.19 -14.80
C ILE A 162 -3.00 1.04 -15.24
N ASP A 163 -3.96 0.46 -15.95
CA ASP A 163 -5.25 1.12 -16.22
C ASP A 163 -6.01 1.35 -14.90
N GLN A 164 -6.83 2.41 -14.83
CA GLN A 164 -7.65 2.71 -13.66
C GLN A 164 -8.63 1.60 -13.35
N LYS A 165 -9.29 1.07 -14.39
CA LYS A 165 -10.27 0.01 -14.24
C LYS A 165 -9.70 -1.27 -13.61
N ASP A 166 -8.41 -1.52 -13.79
CA ASP A 166 -7.74 -2.76 -13.36
C ASP A 166 -7.15 -2.67 -11.95
N ARG A 167 -7.03 -1.46 -11.39
CA ARG A 167 -6.46 -1.23 -10.04
C ARG A 167 -7.46 -0.74 -9.00
N HIS A 168 -8.70 -0.45 -9.40
CA HIS A 168 -9.70 0.07 -8.48
C HIS A 168 -10.33 -1.06 -7.67
N LEU A 169 -10.28 -0.95 -6.35
CA LEU A 169 -10.99 -1.85 -5.47
C LEU A 169 -12.14 -1.16 -4.76
N THR A 170 -13.26 -1.87 -4.68
CA THR A 170 -14.31 -1.58 -3.71
C THR A 170 -13.80 -1.86 -2.30
N GLN A 171 -14.50 -1.33 -1.29
CA GLN A 171 -14.12 -1.53 0.10
C GLN A 171 -14.29 -3.01 0.48
N GLU A 172 -15.37 -3.62 0.04
CA GLU A 172 -15.76 -5.01 0.29
C GLU A 172 -14.73 -5.99 -0.28
N GLN A 173 -14.28 -5.76 -1.52
CA GLN A 173 -13.18 -6.52 -2.13
C GLN A 173 -11.91 -6.43 -1.28
N PHE A 174 -11.51 -5.21 -0.90
CA PHE A 174 -10.30 -5.03 -0.12
C PHE A 174 -10.39 -5.68 1.26
N ILE A 175 -11.55 -5.59 1.93
CA ILE A 175 -11.80 -6.24 3.23
C ILE A 175 -11.60 -7.75 3.12
N GLY A 176 -12.14 -8.40 2.09
CA GLY A 176 -11.95 -9.82 1.85
C GLY A 176 -10.47 -10.19 1.72
N TYR A 177 -9.74 -9.53 0.81
CA TYR A 177 -8.32 -9.78 0.63
C TYR A 177 -7.49 -9.50 1.88
N ALA A 178 -7.81 -8.44 2.63
CA ALA A 178 -7.11 -8.09 3.86
C ALA A 178 -7.35 -9.14 4.95
N ASN A 179 -8.58 -9.62 5.09
CA ASN A 179 -8.91 -10.68 6.04
C ASN A 179 -8.14 -11.97 5.74
N GLU A 180 -8.14 -12.42 4.49
CA GLU A 180 -7.39 -13.61 4.06
C GLU A 180 -5.89 -13.44 4.26
N ALA A 181 -5.35 -12.27 3.92
CA ALA A 181 -3.93 -11.97 4.05
C ALA A 181 -3.48 -11.94 5.51
N ILE A 182 -4.28 -11.38 6.43
CA ILE A 182 -3.99 -11.39 7.86
C ILE A 182 -3.95 -12.83 8.39
N ASP A 183 -4.93 -13.67 8.04
CA ASP A 183 -4.97 -15.07 8.49
C ASP A 183 -3.79 -15.89 7.94
N ALA A 184 -3.41 -15.63 6.69
CA ALA A 184 -2.26 -16.27 6.08
C ALA A 184 -0.95 -15.83 6.76
N MET A 185 -0.83 -14.52 7.07
CA MET A 185 0.36 -13.95 7.69
C MET A 185 0.51 -14.35 9.16
N SER A 186 -0.58 -14.55 9.89
CA SER A 186 -0.53 -15.00 11.29
C SER A 186 0.02 -16.43 11.43
N LYS A 187 -0.09 -17.23 10.35
CA LYS A 187 0.45 -18.59 10.22
C LYS A 187 1.79 -18.63 9.49
N ASP A 188 2.31 -17.49 9.03
CA ASP A 188 3.56 -17.41 8.28
C ASP A 188 4.75 -17.80 9.18
N ALA A 189 5.67 -18.61 8.65
CA ALA A 189 6.78 -19.14 9.43
C ALA A 189 7.77 -18.06 9.90
N GLN A 190 7.88 -16.94 9.20
CA GLN A 190 8.77 -15.83 9.53
C GLN A 190 8.04 -14.72 10.27
N TYR A 191 6.83 -14.37 9.83
CA TYR A 191 6.12 -13.17 10.32
C TYR A 191 4.98 -13.46 11.30
N GLY A 192 4.54 -14.72 11.41
CA GLY A 192 3.35 -15.09 12.18
C GLY A 192 3.37 -14.63 13.62
N GLN A 193 4.51 -14.79 14.32
CA GLN A 193 4.61 -14.38 15.72
C GLN A 193 4.38 -12.89 15.93
N GLU A 194 4.89 -12.03 15.04
CA GLU A 194 4.73 -10.58 15.18
C GLU A 194 3.32 -10.12 14.77
N VAL A 195 2.71 -10.79 13.78
CA VAL A 195 1.31 -10.53 13.40
C VAL A 195 0.37 -10.91 14.54
N GLU A 196 0.59 -12.05 15.19
CA GLU A 196 -0.15 -12.46 16.39
C GLU A 196 0.04 -11.49 17.57
N ARG A 197 1.20 -10.83 17.71
CA ARG A 197 1.38 -9.77 18.71
C ARG A 197 0.53 -8.53 18.41
N ILE A 198 0.42 -8.14 17.14
CA ILE A 198 -0.49 -7.06 16.71
C ILE A 198 -1.94 -7.46 17.05
N LEU A 199 -2.35 -8.68 16.72
CA LEU A 199 -3.71 -9.18 16.96
C LEU A 199 -4.08 -9.33 18.45
N LYS A 200 -3.08 -9.36 19.34
CA LYS A 200 -3.29 -9.27 20.80
C LYS A 200 -3.53 -7.84 21.29
N ARG A 201 -3.18 -6.83 20.51
CA ARG A 201 -3.39 -5.40 20.83
C ARG A 201 -4.66 -4.84 20.21
N VAL A 202 -4.99 -5.29 19.02
CA VAL A 202 -6.19 -4.89 18.27
C VAL A 202 -6.82 -6.13 17.67
N ASN A 203 -8.16 -6.19 17.63
CA ASN A 203 -8.83 -7.27 16.93
C ASN A 203 -8.56 -7.19 15.41
N LYS A 204 -8.85 -8.28 14.69
CA LYS A 204 -8.62 -8.37 13.24
C LYS A 204 -9.36 -7.28 12.45
N ARG A 205 -10.58 -6.94 12.87
CA ARG A 205 -11.41 -5.92 12.23
C ARG A 205 -10.75 -4.54 12.31
N ASP A 206 -10.21 -4.15 13.46
CA ASP A 206 -9.53 -2.86 13.64
C ASP A 206 -8.22 -2.79 12.83
N LEU A 207 -7.55 -3.93 12.67
CA LEU A 207 -6.39 -4.04 11.78
C LEU A 207 -6.77 -3.86 10.31
N VAL A 208 -7.88 -4.47 9.85
CA VAL A 208 -8.42 -4.26 8.49
C VAL A 208 -8.79 -2.79 8.27
N VAL A 209 -9.50 -2.17 9.21
CA VAL A 209 -9.85 -0.73 9.15
C VAL A 209 -8.59 0.13 9.05
N THR A 210 -7.54 -0.18 9.83
CA THR A 210 -6.24 0.49 9.73
C THR A 210 -5.63 0.36 8.34
N MET A 211 -5.63 -0.84 7.77
CA MET A 211 -5.10 -1.10 6.43
C MET A 211 -5.89 -0.37 5.35
N MET A 212 -7.22 -0.33 5.43
CA MET A 212 -8.05 0.42 4.48
C MET A 212 -7.77 1.92 4.56
N ALA A 213 -7.63 2.48 5.76
CA ALA A 213 -7.31 3.89 5.95
C ALA A 213 -5.95 4.24 5.35
N LEU A 214 -4.94 3.38 5.54
CA LEU A 214 -3.61 3.56 4.94
C LEU A 214 -3.62 3.37 3.43
N ALA A 215 -4.31 2.36 2.91
CA ALA A 215 -4.47 2.16 1.47
C ALA A 215 -5.17 3.35 0.80
N LYS A 216 -6.14 3.97 1.48
CA LYS A 216 -6.79 5.21 1.03
C LYS A 216 -5.82 6.39 1.03
N GLN A 217 -5.06 6.55 2.12
CA GLN A 217 -4.07 7.61 2.29
C GLN A 217 -2.98 7.55 1.21
N GLU A 218 -2.42 6.37 0.96
CA GLU A 218 -1.28 6.19 0.05
C GLU A 218 -1.74 6.01 -1.41
N GLY A 219 -2.76 5.18 -1.64
CA GLY A 219 -3.28 4.82 -2.97
C GLY A 219 -4.27 5.82 -3.59
N GLY A 220 -4.73 6.82 -2.84
CA GLY A 220 -5.32 8.02 -3.43
C GLY A 220 -6.82 8.25 -3.31
N GLY A 221 -7.50 7.70 -2.30
CA GLY A 221 -8.93 7.95 -2.10
C GLY A 221 -9.81 6.72 -2.24
N LEU A 222 -11.06 6.95 -2.62
CA LEU A 222 -12.07 5.92 -2.90
C LEU A 222 -12.58 6.08 -4.35
N PRO A 223 -12.60 5.02 -5.17
CA PRO A 223 -12.20 3.65 -4.87
C PRO A 223 -10.70 3.52 -4.52
N LEU A 224 -10.34 2.47 -3.77
CA LEU A 224 -8.92 2.26 -3.42
C LEU A 224 -8.12 2.04 -4.70
N GLY A 225 -6.92 2.63 -4.78
CA GLY A 225 -6.10 2.59 -6.00
C GLY A 225 -6.42 3.69 -7.03
N GLN A 226 -7.24 4.69 -6.67
CA GLN A 226 -7.66 5.79 -7.57
C GLN A 226 -6.51 6.46 -8.34
N TYR A 227 -5.34 6.67 -7.72
CA TYR A 227 -4.21 7.36 -8.36
C TYR A 227 -3.19 6.41 -8.98
N ALA A 228 -2.31 5.82 -8.17
CA ALA A 228 -1.27 4.92 -8.67
C ALA A 228 -0.92 3.88 -7.61
N LEU A 229 -0.53 2.68 -8.07
CA LEU A 229 0.01 1.63 -7.21
C LEU A 229 1.54 1.63 -7.16
N HIS A 230 2.16 2.67 -7.73
CA HIS A 230 3.59 2.89 -7.63
C HIS A 230 3.96 4.37 -7.68
N ARG A 231 5.09 4.71 -7.06
CA ARG A 231 5.63 6.06 -7.03
C ARG A 231 7.16 6.01 -6.94
N TYR A 232 7.85 6.87 -7.68
CA TYR A 232 9.28 7.05 -7.51
C TYR A 232 9.54 7.98 -6.33
N GLU A 233 10.31 7.52 -5.35
CA GLU A 233 10.66 8.27 -4.15
C GLU A 233 12.00 9.02 -4.37
N PRO A 234 12.01 10.34 -4.67
CA PRO A 234 13.20 11.02 -5.17
C PRO A 234 14.35 11.13 -4.17
N HIS A 235 14.04 11.05 -2.89
CA HIS A 235 15.01 11.07 -1.78
C HIS A 235 15.63 9.69 -1.56
N GLN A 236 14.93 8.62 -1.93
CA GLN A 236 15.39 7.25 -1.77
C GLN A 236 16.04 6.68 -3.03
N ASN A 237 15.76 7.30 -4.18
CA ASN A 237 16.13 6.87 -5.53
C ASN A 237 15.63 5.44 -5.84
N ALA A 238 14.42 5.12 -5.41
CA ALA A 238 13.78 3.82 -5.60
C ALA A 238 12.27 3.99 -5.75
N PHE A 239 11.61 2.98 -6.32
CA PHE A 239 10.16 2.94 -6.40
C PHE A 239 9.55 2.37 -5.11
N SER A 240 8.38 2.88 -4.76
CA SER A 240 7.42 2.25 -3.87
C SER A 240 6.32 1.59 -4.69
N TYR A 241 5.77 0.47 -4.19
CA TYR A 241 4.72 -0.31 -4.88
C TYR A 241 3.55 -0.67 -3.95
N SER A 242 2.48 -1.22 -4.54
CA SER A 242 1.24 -1.71 -3.91
C SER A 242 0.31 -0.59 -3.43
N TYR A 243 -0.84 -0.95 -2.86
CA TYR A 243 -1.80 0.00 -2.27
C TYR A 243 -1.23 0.83 -1.10
N PHE A 244 -0.15 0.35 -0.49
CA PHE A 244 0.48 1.00 0.66
C PHE A 244 1.74 1.80 0.29
N HIS A 245 2.17 1.79 -0.98
CA HIS A 245 3.44 2.41 -1.41
C HIS A 245 4.63 2.00 -0.53
N VAL A 246 4.81 0.69 -0.33
CA VAL A 246 6.00 0.15 0.36
C VAL A 246 7.24 0.38 -0.52
N LEU A 247 8.24 1.07 0.02
CA LEU A 247 9.50 1.37 -0.66
C LEU A 247 10.32 0.11 -0.95
N MET A 248 10.72 -0.14 -2.20
CA MET A 248 11.58 -1.27 -2.59
C MET A 248 13.06 -1.03 -2.33
N LYS A 249 13.36 -0.69 -1.07
CA LYS A 249 14.70 -0.51 -0.54
C LYS A 249 14.68 -0.75 0.97
N GLY A 250 15.77 -1.29 1.53
CA GLY A 250 15.83 -1.62 2.97
C GLY A 250 14.74 -2.61 3.36
N ALA A 251 14.10 -2.38 4.51
CA ALA A 251 13.00 -3.21 5.04
C ALA A 251 11.94 -3.63 4.01
N GLY A 252 11.51 -2.75 3.09
CA GLY A 252 10.48 -3.12 2.11
C GLY A 252 10.97 -4.11 1.05
N LEU A 253 12.23 -4.00 0.63
CA LEU A 253 12.85 -4.98 -0.28
C LEU A 253 13.09 -6.32 0.41
N GLU A 254 13.53 -6.30 1.67
CA GLU A 254 13.73 -7.54 2.43
C GLU A 254 12.42 -8.24 2.74
N ALA A 255 11.36 -7.50 3.11
CA ALA A 255 10.00 -8.03 3.27
C ALA A 255 9.50 -8.71 1.98
N ARG A 256 9.61 -8.04 0.83
CA ARG A 256 9.22 -8.61 -0.47
C ARG A 256 9.97 -9.92 -0.77
N ARG A 257 11.29 -9.92 -0.54
CA ARG A 257 12.14 -11.10 -0.78
C ARG A 257 11.81 -12.25 0.16
N ALA A 258 11.61 -11.97 1.44
CA ALA A 258 11.22 -12.99 2.42
C ALA A 258 9.87 -13.63 2.08
N LEU A 259 8.90 -12.82 1.62
CA LEU A 259 7.61 -13.30 1.12
C LEU A 259 7.69 -14.00 -0.24
N ASN A 260 8.86 -14.04 -0.88
CA ASN A 260 9.09 -14.62 -2.20
C ASN A 260 8.20 -14.03 -3.31
N LEU A 261 7.97 -12.71 -3.27
CA LEU A 261 7.09 -12.00 -4.22
C LEU A 261 7.90 -11.20 -5.25
N THR A 262 7.48 -11.19 -6.51
CA THR A 262 8.05 -10.27 -7.52
C THR A 262 7.51 -8.85 -7.37
N GLU A 263 8.07 -7.88 -8.10
CA GLU A 263 7.56 -6.51 -8.09
C GLU A 263 6.13 -6.41 -8.66
N GLY A 264 5.77 -7.29 -9.60
CA GLY A 264 4.42 -7.38 -10.13
C GLY A 264 3.43 -8.07 -9.22
N GLN A 265 3.86 -9.09 -8.47
CA GLN A 265 2.97 -9.83 -7.58
C GLN A 265 2.42 -8.98 -6.42
N VAL A 266 3.16 -7.95 -5.99
CA VAL A 266 2.73 -7.08 -4.87
C VAL A 266 1.59 -6.12 -5.23
N TYR A 267 1.15 -6.09 -6.48
CA TYR A 267 -0.02 -5.29 -6.91
C TYR A 267 -1.34 -5.95 -6.55
N HIS A 268 -1.37 -7.28 -6.36
CA HIS A 268 -2.55 -7.96 -5.86
C HIS A 268 -2.84 -7.53 -4.42
N PRO A 269 -4.07 -7.12 -4.06
CA PRO A 269 -4.40 -6.62 -2.73
C PRO A 269 -4.04 -7.57 -1.57
N PHE A 270 -4.31 -8.87 -1.72
CA PHE A 270 -3.83 -9.89 -0.77
C PHE A 270 -2.32 -9.79 -0.52
N ASN A 271 -1.51 -9.80 -1.58
CA ASN A 271 -0.05 -9.68 -1.47
C ASN A 271 0.41 -8.30 -0.97
N ALA A 272 -0.31 -7.23 -1.31
CA ALA A 272 -0.06 -5.89 -0.80
C ALA A 272 -0.20 -5.83 0.73
N VAL A 273 -1.25 -6.45 1.27
CA VAL A 273 -1.47 -6.55 2.73
C VAL A 273 -0.38 -7.37 3.40
N LYS A 274 -0.01 -8.51 2.82
CA LYS A 274 1.12 -9.32 3.31
C LYS A 274 2.42 -8.52 3.34
N LEU A 275 2.73 -7.83 2.24
CA LEU A 275 3.91 -7.00 2.12
C LEU A 275 3.93 -5.88 3.15
N PHE A 276 2.80 -5.22 3.38
CA PHE A 276 2.68 -4.17 4.38
C PHE A 276 2.97 -4.69 5.79
N LEU A 277 2.35 -5.81 6.18
CA LEU A 277 2.60 -6.43 7.50
C LEU A 277 4.07 -6.84 7.67
N ALA A 278 4.64 -7.54 6.68
CA ALA A 278 6.04 -7.92 6.69
C ALA A 278 6.97 -6.69 6.77
N PHE A 279 6.64 -5.62 6.02
CA PHE A 279 7.39 -4.37 6.08
C PHE A 279 7.38 -3.73 7.46
N LEU A 280 6.24 -3.73 8.17
CA LEU A 280 6.19 -3.23 9.55
C LEU A 280 7.20 -3.97 10.42
N VAL A 281 7.20 -5.30 10.35
CA VAL A 281 8.10 -6.17 11.12
C VAL A 281 9.57 -5.92 10.78
N GLU A 282 9.93 -5.95 9.50
CA GLU A 282 11.32 -5.73 9.06
C GLU A 282 11.83 -4.35 9.51
N LYS A 283 11.01 -3.31 9.36
CA LYS A 283 11.41 -1.94 9.68
C LYS A 283 11.46 -1.66 11.19
N THR A 284 10.64 -2.32 12.01
CA THR A 284 10.80 -2.24 13.47
C THR A 284 11.98 -3.07 13.97
N ALA A 285 12.27 -4.22 13.34
CA ALA A 285 13.42 -5.04 13.67
C ALA A 285 14.75 -4.28 13.47
N GLU A 286 14.87 -3.46 12.42
CA GLU A 286 16.00 -2.53 12.21
C GLU A 286 16.24 -1.60 13.43
N ARG A 287 15.19 -1.31 14.20
CA ARG A 287 15.21 -0.47 15.41
C ARG A 287 15.23 -1.27 16.71
N LYS A 288 15.23 -2.60 16.65
CA LYS A 288 15.05 -3.52 17.80
C LYS A 288 13.73 -3.30 18.54
N GLU A 289 12.69 -2.98 17.78
CA GLU A 289 11.34 -2.75 18.26
C GLU A 289 10.38 -3.79 17.63
N HIS A 290 9.17 -3.87 18.16
CA HIS A 290 8.12 -4.75 17.64
C HIS A 290 6.99 -3.94 17.01
N ALA A 291 6.31 -4.52 16.02
CA ALA A 291 5.31 -3.81 15.22
C ALA A 291 4.04 -3.46 16.00
N GLU A 292 3.68 -4.23 17.04
CA GLU A 292 2.46 -3.99 17.84
C GLU A 292 2.47 -2.64 18.57
N ARG A 293 3.63 -2.00 18.76
CA ARG A 293 3.74 -0.69 19.43
C ARG A 293 2.97 0.43 18.73
N PHE A 294 2.59 0.24 17.48
CA PHE A 294 1.82 1.22 16.70
C PHE A 294 0.32 0.94 16.73
N PHE A 295 -0.12 -0.08 17.46
CA PHE A 295 -1.51 -0.48 17.55
C PHE A 295 -2.01 -0.39 19.00
N PRO A 296 -3.19 0.21 19.27
CA PRO A 296 -4.14 0.78 18.31
C PRO A 296 -3.62 2.02 17.57
N ILE A 297 -3.87 2.10 16.25
CA ILE A 297 -3.27 3.13 15.39
C ILE A 297 -3.66 4.55 15.80
N LEU A 298 -4.89 4.75 16.29
CA LEU A 298 -5.37 6.08 16.69
C LEU A 298 -4.68 6.62 17.95
N GLU A 299 -4.21 5.73 18.83
CA GLU A 299 -3.44 6.09 20.02
C GLU A 299 -1.97 6.38 19.71
N HIS A 300 -1.47 5.80 18.62
CA HIS A 300 -0.05 5.85 18.25
C HIS A 300 0.22 6.50 16.89
N LYS A 301 -0.76 7.21 16.31
CA LYS A 301 -0.74 7.78 14.96
C LYS A 301 0.46 8.67 14.66
N GLU A 302 0.92 9.49 15.61
CA GLU A 302 2.13 10.31 15.41
C GLU A 302 3.40 9.45 15.37
N ALA A 303 3.52 8.48 16.28
CA ALA A 303 4.66 7.56 16.29
C ALA A 303 4.68 6.73 15.00
N PHE A 304 3.51 6.28 14.54
CA PHE A 304 3.38 5.60 13.26
C PHE A 304 3.74 6.52 12.08
N ALA A 305 3.28 7.78 12.06
CA ALA A 305 3.61 8.70 10.97
C ALA A 305 5.13 8.96 10.88
N VAL A 306 5.82 9.13 12.02
CA VAL A 306 7.29 9.22 12.08
C VAL A 306 7.95 7.94 11.60
N PHE A 307 7.43 6.79 12.01
CA PHE A 307 7.92 5.49 11.57
C PHE A 307 7.77 5.33 10.05
N TYR A 308 6.57 5.57 9.52
CA TYR A 308 6.21 5.31 8.14
C TYR A 308 6.87 6.29 7.18
N ASN A 309 6.74 7.59 7.44
CA ASN A 309 7.13 8.68 6.54
C ASN A 309 8.46 9.38 6.93
N GLY A 310 9.02 9.07 8.09
CA GLY A 310 10.25 9.69 8.59
C GLY A 310 10.01 10.93 9.46
N ALA A 311 11.09 11.47 10.05
CA ALA A 311 11.00 12.52 11.06
C ALA A 311 10.39 13.84 10.58
N HIS A 312 10.55 14.17 9.29
CA HIS A 312 10.07 15.43 8.70
C HIS A 312 8.67 15.31 8.09
N TRP A 313 7.89 14.29 8.45
CA TRP A 313 6.58 14.06 7.86
C TRP A 313 5.64 15.26 8.04
N LYS A 314 5.70 16.00 9.16
CA LYS A 314 4.87 17.19 9.41
C LYS A 314 5.18 18.36 8.46
N GLU A 315 6.42 18.49 8.02
CA GLU A 315 6.82 19.53 7.05
C GLU A 315 6.35 19.16 5.64
N ILE A 316 6.31 17.86 5.36
CA ILE A 316 5.97 17.28 4.06
C ILE A 316 4.45 17.23 3.88
N ASN A 317 3.75 16.64 4.84
CA ASN A 317 2.31 16.49 4.89
C ASN A 317 1.81 16.75 6.33
N PRO A 318 1.55 18.01 6.71
CA PRO A 318 1.13 18.36 8.07
C PRO A 318 -0.19 17.72 8.47
N ASP A 319 -1.05 17.41 7.50
CA ASP A 319 -2.38 16.84 7.71
C ASP A 319 -2.37 15.30 7.76
N TYR A 320 -1.21 14.64 7.65
CA TYR A 320 -1.14 13.17 7.51
C TYR A 320 -1.88 12.43 8.63
N VAL A 321 -1.62 12.82 9.88
CA VAL A 321 -2.22 12.18 11.06
C VAL A 321 -3.72 12.44 11.15
N ASP A 322 -4.17 13.66 10.85
CA ASP A 322 -5.58 14.03 10.86
C ASP A 322 -6.34 13.33 9.73
N ASP A 323 -5.73 13.22 8.56
CA ASP A 323 -6.29 12.50 7.42
C ASP A 323 -6.36 10.99 7.71
N LEU A 324 -5.33 10.40 8.35
CA LEU A 324 -5.34 8.99 8.77
C LEU A 324 -6.46 8.72 9.78
N GLU A 325 -6.61 9.58 10.79
CA GLU A 325 -7.69 9.45 11.78
C GLU A 325 -9.07 9.59 11.11
N ARG A 326 -9.25 10.59 10.25
CA ARG A 326 -10.50 10.77 9.50
C ARG A 326 -10.82 9.52 8.68
N TYR A 327 -9.86 9.01 7.91
CA TYR A 327 -10.08 7.83 7.07
C TYR A 327 -10.34 6.58 7.91
N TYR A 328 -9.65 6.41 9.04
CA TYR A 328 -9.95 5.32 9.96
C TYR A 328 -11.41 5.34 10.40
N ARG A 329 -11.91 6.50 10.87
CA ARG A 329 -13.30 6.65 11.32
C ARG A 329 -14.31 6.42 10.20
N GLU A 330 -14.02 6.89 8.99
CA GLU A 330 -14.83 6.61 7.81
C GLU A 330 -14.92 5.11 7.50
N MET A 331 -13.79 4.40 7.55
CA MET A 331 -13.76 2.94 7.30
C MET A 331 -14.42 2.14 8.42
N GLU A 332 -14.20 2.51 9.67
CA GLU A 332 -14.81 1.90 10.86
C GLU A 332 -16.34 1.94 10.79
N ALA A 333 -16.91 3.06 10.34
CA ALA A 333 -18.35 3.20 10.15
C ALA A 333 -18.90 2.24 9.08
N ASN A 334 -18.20 2.07 7.96
CA ASN A 334 -18.62 1.19 6.86
C ASN A 334 -18.53 -0.28 7.24
N VAL A 335 -17.42 -0.71 7.87
CA VAL A 335 -17.25 -2.09 8.35
C VAL A 335 -18.25 -2.41 9.48
N SER A 336 -18.79 -1.41 10.19
CA SER A 336 -19.86 -1.58 11.18
C SER A 336 -21.24 -1.78 10.57
N GLN A 337 -21.51 -1.20 9.40
CA GLN A 337 -22.82 -1.26 8.75
C GLN A 337 -23.05 -2.60 8.04
N ASP A 338 -22.01 -3.17 7.43
CA ASP A 338 -22.10 -4.49 6.79
C ASP A 338 -22.36 -5.61 7.80
N GLY A 339 -21.82 -5.52 9.02
CA GLY A 339 -22.14 -6.45 10.11
C GLY A 339 -23.59 -6.36 10.60
N ARG A 340 -24.26 -5.21 10.44
CA ARG A 340 -25.67 -5.04 10.83
C ARG A 340 -26.65 -5.48 9.75
N GLN A 341 -26.30 -5.39 8.46
CA GLN A 341 -27.15 -5.92 7.40
C GLN A 341 -27.25 -7.46 7.44
N ILE A 342 -26.23 -8.14 7.97
CA ILE A 342 -26.24 -9.61 8.17
C ILE A 342 -27.17 -10.04 9.32
N LEU A 343 -27.37 -9.18 10.33
CA LEU A 343 -28.27 -9.48 11.45
C LEU A 343 -29.76 -9.25 11.11
N VAL A 344 -30.06 -8.30 10.21
CA VAL A 344 -31.46 -8.03 9.81
C VAL A 344 -31.99 -9.10 8.83
N SER A 345 -31.13 -9.68 7.98
CA SER A 345 -31.54 -10.73 7.04
C SER A 345 -31.75 -12.11 7.68
N LYS A 346 -31.20 -12.37 8.88
CA LYS A 346 -31.47 -13.60 9.65
C LYS A 346 -32.77 -13.55 10.47
N GLU A 347 -33.24 -12.37 10.89
CA GLU A 347 -34.48 -12.25 11.67
C GLU A 347 -35.76 -12.16 10.82
N GLU A 348 -35.67 -11.87 9.51
CA GLU A 348 -36.83 -11.82 8.61
C GLU A 348 -37.14 -13.16 7.91
N GLY A 349 -36.33 -14.21 8.16
CA GLY A 349 -36.53 -15.57 7.62
C GLY A 349 -37.27 -16.55 8.55
N GLU A 350 -37.54 -16.17 9.80
CA GLU A 350 -38.29 -16.98 10.77
C GLU A 350 -39.49 -16.20 11.31
N ARG A 351 -40.52 -16.00 10.48
CA ARG A 351 -41.88 -15.69 10.92
C ARG A 351 -42.94 -16.43 10.12
#